data_AF-A0A1J6XX75-F1
#
_entry.id   AF-A0A1J6XX75-F1
#
_cell.length_a   1.000
_cell.length_b   1.000
_cell.length_c   1.000
_cell.angle_alpha   90.00
_cell.angle_beta   90.00
_cell.angle_gamma   90.00
#
_symmetry.space_group_name_H-M   'P 1'
#
loop_
_entity.id
_entity.type
_entity.pdbx_description
1 polymer ?
#
loop_
_entity_poly.entity_id
_entity_poly.type
_entity_poly.pdbx_seq_one_letter_code
_entity_poly.pdbx_strand_id
1 'polypeptide(L)'
;MTRRTVETPDYVGFAARVIRAAGRRVGQGDDWELAELLSLRAEIEDAIAAAVAGQRAQGHSWAYIAEGLGVTRQTAYERYSKRVAA
;
A
#
# COMPACT_ATOMS: atom_id res chain seq x y z
N MET A 1 13.36 13.98 19.61
CA MET A 1 12.22 14.33 18.72
C MET A 1 11.15 13.27 18.88
N THR A 2 10.06 13.57 19.56
CA THR A 2 8.96 12.62 19.80
C THR A 2 8.25 12.36 18.48
N ARG A 3 8.44 11.16 17.90
CA ARG A 3 7.73 10.71 16.70
C ARG A 3 6.23 10.77 17.04
N ARG A 4 5.50 11.69 16.41
CA ARG A 4 4.03 11.70 16.45
C ARG A 4 3.60 10.30 16.00
N THR A 5 3.04 9.51 16.92
CA THR A 5 2.47 8.20 16.58
C THR A 5 1.34 8.49 15.63
N VAL A 6 1.60 8.37 14.33
CA VAL A 6 0.58 8.58 13.32
C VAL A 6 -0.51 7.55 13.61
N GLU A 7 -1.77 7.96 13.65
CA GLU A 7 -2.94 7.09 13.77
C GLU A 7 -3.15 6.26 12.49
N THR A 8 -2.05 5.74 11.93
CA THR A 8 -2.00 4.90 10.73
C THR A 8 -3.00 3.75 10.82
N PRO A 9 -3.19 3.07 11.98
CA PRO A 9 -4.21 2.03 12.09
C PRO A 9 -5.63 2.54 11.82
N ASP A 10 -6.00 3.71 12.36
CA ASP A 10 -7.34 4.29 12.20
C ASP A 10 -7.56 4.79 10.78
N TYR A 11 -6.54 5.43 10.18
CA TYR A 11 -6.58 5.88 8.80
C TYR A 11 -6.67 4.71 7.81
N VAL A 12 -5.85 3.67 7.98
CA VAL A 12 -5.92 2.45 7.17
C VAL A 12 -7.27 1.76 7.38
N GLY A 13 -7.79 1.73 8.60
CA GLY A 13 -9.13 1.22 8.91
C GLY A 13 -10.23 1.97 8.17
N PHE A 14 -10.15 3.31 8.11
CA PHE A 14 -11.04 4.14 7.30
C PHE A 14 -10.93 3.83 5.81
N ALA A 15 -9.72 3.82 5.25
CA ALA A 15 -9.50 3.51 3.82
C ALA A 15 -10.08 2.13 3.45
N ALA A 16 -9.86 1.13 4.29
CA ALA A 16 -10.41 -0.20 4.09
C ALA A 16 -11.96 -0.22 4.15
N ARG A 17 -12.61 0.63 4.94
CA ARG A 17 -14.07 0.78 4.92
C ARG A 17 -14.56 1.38 3.59
N VAL A 18 -13.85 2.38 3.07
CA VAL A 18 -14.17 3.03 1.79
C VAL A 18 -14.04 2.05 0.63
N ILE A 19 -12.93 1.30 0.54
CA ILE A 19 -12.72 0.30 -0.54
C ILE A 19 -13.82 -0.77 -0.52
N ARG A 20 -14.21 -1.26 0.68
CA ARG A 20 -15.32 -2.22 0.80
C ARG A 20 -16.65 -1.62 0.36
N ALA A 21 -16.89 -0.33 0.63
CA ALA A 21 -18.09 0.35 0.17
C ALA A 21 -18.10 0.50 -1.35
N ALA A 22 -16.96 0.83 -1.97
CA ALA A 22 -16.81 0.88 -3.42
C ALA A 22 -17.15 -0.48 -4.06
N GLY A 23 -16.60 -1.57 -3.54
CA GLY A 23 -16.91 -2.92 -4.03
C GLY A 23 -18.39 -3.28 -3.94
N ARG A 24 -19.07 -2.91 -2.85
CA ARG A 24 -20.54 -3.10 -2.75
C ARG A 24 -21.31 -2.25 -3.76
N ARG A 25 -20.87 -1.03 -4.05
CA ARG A 25 -21.51 -0.15 -5.03
C ARG A 25 -21.36 -0.68 -6.45
N VAL A 26 -20.15 -1.09 -6.83
CA VAL A 26 -19.87 -1.70 -8.14
C VAL A 26 -20.65 -2.99 -8.33
N GLY A 27 -20.83 -3.79 -7.27
CA GLY A 27 -21.68 -4.99 -7.33
C GLY A 27 -23.18 -4.73 -7.53
N GLN A 28 -23.62 -3.47 -7.56
CA GLN A 28 -24.98 -3.04 -7.91
C GLN A 28 -25.02 -2.19 -9.19
N GLY A 29 -23.87 -1.98 -9.85
CA GLY A 29 -23.70 -1.15 -11.04
C GLY A 29 -23.48 -1.98 -12.31
N ASP A 30 -22.97 -1.32 -13.35
CA ASP A 30 -22.72 -1.93 -14.66
C ASP A 30 -21.30 -2.54 -14.78
N ASP A 31 -21.09 -3.40 -15.78
CA ASP A 31 -19.82 -4.11 -16.01
C ASP A 31 -18.59 -3.19 -16.14
N TRP A 32 -18.74 -1.97 -16.68
CA TRP A 32 -17.63 -1.04 -16.83
C TRP A 32 -17.10 -0.50 -15.48
N GLU A 33 -17.95 -0.49 -14.44
CA GLU A 33 -17.53 -0.09 -13.09
C GLU A 33 -16.55 -1.08 -12.46
N LEU A 34 -16.49 -2.32 -12.96
CA LEU A 34 -15.47 -3.29 -12.54
C LEU A 34 -14.06 -2.83 -12.94
N ALA A 35 -13.91 -2.17 -14.08
CA ALA A 35 -12.62 -1.61 -14.51
C ALA A 35 -12.17 -0.49 -13.57
N GLU A 36 -13.11 0.35 -13.12
CA GLU A 36 -12.85 1.40 -12.13
C GLU A 36 -12.48 0.81 -10.76
N LEU A 37 -13.16 -0.25 -10.31
CA LEU A 37 -12.77 -0.93 -9.08
C LEU A 37 -11.39 -1.59 -9.20
N LEU A 38 -11.07 -2.12 -10.38
CA LEU A 38 -9.78 -2.75 -10.67
C LEU A 38 -8.62 -1.74 -10.65
N SER A 39 -8.85 -0.50 -11.09
CA SER A 39 -7.84 0.56 -11.11
C SER A 39 -7.27 0.84 -9.72
N LEU A 40 -8.09 0.69 -8.66
CA LEU A 40 -7.64 0.84 -7.27
C LEU A 40 -6.51 -0.11 -6.88
N ARG A 41 -6.32 -1.25 -7.58
CA ARG A 41 -5.18 -2.13 -7.33
C ARG A 41 -3.86 -1.42 -7.62
N ALA A 42 -3.78 -0.69 -8.72
CA ALA A 42 -2.57 0.04 -9.09
C ALA A 42 -2.28 1.15 -8.08
N GLU A 43 -3.31 1.91 -7.68
CA GLU A 43 -3.20 2.97 -6.66
C GLU A 43 -2.68 2.43 -5.31
N ILE A 44 -3.18 1.27 -4.88
CA ILE A 44 -2.73 0.63 -3.64
C ILE A 44 -1.27 0.16 -3.76
N GLU A 45 -0.88 -0.45 -4.87
CA GLU A 45 0.50 -0.88 -5.09
C GLU A 45 1.48 0.30 -5.15
N ASP A 46 1.08 1.42 -5.74
CA ASP A 46 1.89 2.65 -5.78
C ASP A 46 2.00 3.28 -4.39
N ALA A 47 0.91 3.31 -3.61
CA ALA A 47 0.95 3.74 -2.22
C ALA A 47 1.88 2.87 -1.36
N ILE A 48 1.89 1.54 -1.57
CA ILE A 48 2.82 0.63 -0.89
C ILE A 48 4.26 0.95 -1.29
N ALA A 49 4.53 1.17 -2.58
CA ALA A 49 5.87 1.53 -3.06
C ALA A 49 6.36 2.85 -2.44
N ALA A 50 5.49 3.86 -2.34
CA ALA A 50 5.80 5.12 -1.67
C ALA A 50 6.11 4.92 -0.17
N ALA A 51 5.35 4.08 0.52
CA ALA A 51 5.61 3.75 1.91
C ALA A 51 6.97 3.02 2.09
N VAL A 52 7.29 2.08 1.20
CA VAL A 52 8.59 1.39 1.18
C VAL A 52 9.73 2.38 0.95
N ALA A 53 9.60 3.29 -0.02
CA ALA A 53 10.58 4.35 -0.28
C ALA A 53 10.77 5.25 0.95
N GLY A 54 9.69 5.67 1.59
CA GLY A 54 9.72 6.44 2.82
C GLY A 54 10.41 5.70 3.97
N GLN A 55 10.20 4.40 4.13
CA GLN A 55 10.91 3.60 5.14
C GLN A 55 12.39 3.44 4.81
N ARG A 56 12.74 3.23 3.54
CA ARG A 56 14.14 3.18 3.07
C ARG A 56 14.88 4.49 3.33
N ALA A 57 14.24 5.63 3.08
CA ALA A 57 14.79 6.96 3.37
C ALA A 57 15.01 7.20 4.87
N GLN A 58 14.22 6.57 5.73
CA GLN A 58 14.40 6.58 7.19
C GLN A 58 15.51 5.61 7.67
N GLY A 59 16.17 4.88 6.77
CA GLY A 59 17.26 3.97 7.09
C GLY A 59 16.82 2.54 7.44
N HIS A 60 15.53 2.20 7.32
CA HIS A 60 15.07 0.82 7.58
C HIS A 60 15.67 -0.17 6.57
N SER A 61 16.08 -1.34 7.05
CA SER A 61 16.67 -2.38 6.21
C SER A 61 15.61 -3.07 5.34
N TRP A 62 16.03 -3.69 4.23
CA TRP A 62 15.15 -4.50 3.41
C TRP A 62 14.54 -5.69 4.17
N ALA A 63 15.25 -6.23 5.17
CA ALA A 63 14.73 -7.31 5.99
C ALA A 63 13.56 -6.83 6.87
N TYR A 64 13.72 -5.67 7.52
CA TYR A 64 12.67 -5.05 8.33
C TYR A 64 11.42 -4.72 7.51
N ILE A 65 11.61 -4.16 6.31
CA ILE A 65 10.50 -3.84 5.41
C ILE A 65 9.79 -5.12 4.95
N ALA A 66 10.55 -6.17 4.62
CA ALA A 66 9.99 -7.44 4.18
C ALA A 66 9.14 -8.12 5.27
N GLU A 67 9.55 -8.02 6.53
CA GLU A 67 8.75 -8.45 7.68
C GLU A 67 7.41 -7.73 7.74
N GLY A 68 7.41 -6.40 7.63
CA GLY A 68 6.18 -5.60 7.61
C GLY A 68 5.27 -5.88 6.40
N LEU A 69 5.84 -6.30 5.28
CA LEU A 69 5.11 -6.71 4.07
C LEU A 69 4.67 -8.18 4.10
N GLY A 70 5.16 -9.00 5.03
CA GLY A 70 4.89 -10.44 5.08
C GLY A 70 5.53 -11.24 3.93
N VAL A 71 6.66 -10.77 3.39
CA VAL A 71 7.37 -11.42 2.27
C VAL A 71 8.84 -11.67 2.61
N THR A 72 9.57 -12.37 1.75
CA THR A 72 11.02 -12.53 1.92
C THR A 72 11.75 -11.23 1.59
N ARG A 73 12.95 -11.03 2.18
CA ARG A 73 13.84 -9.90 1.85
C ARG A 73 14.13 -9.81 0.37
N GLN A 74 14.37 -10.94 -0.30
CA GLN A 74 14.66 -10.99 -1.73
C GLN A 74 13.45 -10.49 -2.54
N THR A 75 12.24 -10.95 -2.19
CA THR A 75 10.99 -10.51 -2.84
C THR A 75 10.78 -9.00 -2.66
N ALA A 76 11.00 -8.46 -1.46
CA ALA A 76 10.89 -7.02 -1.22
C ALA A 76 11.92 -6.21 -2.04
N TYR A 77 13.18 -6.67 -2.07
CA TYR A 77 14.22 -6.03 -2.85
C TYR A 77 13.91 -6.06 -4.35
N GLU A 78 13.56 -7.22 -4.90
CA GLU A 78 13.23 -7.37 -6.32
C GLU A 78 12.06 -6.48 -6.74
N ARG A 79 11.00 -6.43 -5.92
CA ARG A 79 9.79 -5.68 -6.24
C ARG A 79 9.97 -4.16 -6.15
N TYR A 80 10.72 -3.66 -5.16
CA TYR A 80 10.72 -2.23 -4.83
C TYR A 80 12.05 -1.51 -5.05
N SER A 81 13.19 -2.20 -5.18
CA SER A 81 14.51 -1.55 -5.29
C SER A 81 14.60 -0.54 -6.43
N LYS A 82 14.03 -0.86 -7.60
CA LYS A 82 14.01 0.04 -8.78
C LYS A 82 13.18 1.30 -8.55
N ARG A 83 12.10 1.21 -7.77
CA ARG A 83 11.20 2.33 -7.46
C ARG A 83 11.74 3.25 -6.36
N VAL A 84 12.63 2.75 -5.51
CA VAL A 84 13.30 3.55 -4.46
C VAL A 84 14.52 4.30 -5.00
N ALA A 85 15.12 3.81 -6.09
CA ALA A 85 16.30 4.41 -6.72
C ALA A 85 15.98 5.51 -7.74
N ALA A 86 14.70 5.70 -8.08
CA ALA A 86 14.19 6.74 -8.98
C ALA A 86 13.69 7.94 -8.17
#